data_AF-A0A830HSL4-F1
#
_entry.id   AF-A0A830HSL4-F1
#
_cell.length_a   1.000
_cell.length_b   1.000
_cell.length_c   1.000
_cell.angle_alpha   90.00
_cell.angle_beta   90.00
_cell.angle_gamma   90.00
#
_symmetry.space_group_name_H-M   'P 1'
#
loop_
_entity.id
_entity.type
_entity.pdbx_description
1 polymer ?
#
loop_
_entity_poly.entity_id
_entity_poly.type
_entity_poly.pdbx_seq_one_letter_code
_entity_poly.pdbx_strand_id
1 'polypeptide(L)'
;MSSSAPCCLYAATPGGLAFSAAPSSNLCTPAAAFSAPLSCASMRLAAAAPTMATLHKDGVHIHTSTPPVPAPGPPVIIPLEGVSHFDISPSGKYVTTLQKPEACSGEGARALCIWDVSTGDKPRLCLALAHRKNEKGGVQSMWPALQFSSDEKCVVRLATNEVQVFVTDLQDPMAAAPLRRVRVENIASGAVSPAKDTLMVAAYVPEIKGAPASVRVYNVQLSDDQLVNHTATPVEATPEPIARRSFFRCSSVKLMWTPVTGEGCLVVAESSVDATNQSYYGEQKLHYLSHDGSIDQQVELLKEGPIHDVQWSPIGRDFIVVHGFMPAKTVLFDAKCKPIFDFGSGAYNMVRYNPFGRFIALCGFGNLPGDVTFYDRKADGKCKKIGGDAGTVRISNAVSAAWAPDGRHIIFATTTPRLRVDNRIRVYTYYGAQVGQEDYKELLEAGFTNVAPGTFPDLPMNHDEISKRKAEGATGGAGATGGGGSPAPYRPPSARAAAYRPPGMRGAPGAEAPAPARFSLARDDSDKGGKLIGGGAARPGQGGTGGGGGGGGGGGSDGAVGGFVEGMSKSAKKNAARRAKAAAKAKEEGSG
;
A
#
# COMPACT_ATOMS: atom_id res chain seq x y z
N MET A 1 -12.70 -34.94 -2.84
CA MET A 1 -11.24 -34.66 -2.84
C MET A 1 -10.93 -33.82 -4.07
N SER A 2 -10.98 -32.49 -3.93
CA SER A 2 -10.62 -31.58 -5.02
C SER A 2 -9.12 -31.35 -4.91
N SER A 3 -8.35 -31.90 -5.84
CA SER A 3 -6.93 -31.59 -6.03
C SER A 3 -6.81 -30.12 -6.41
N SER A 4 -6.71 -29.22 -5.44
CA SER A 4 -6.29 -27.84 -5.69
C SER A 4 -4.78 -27.85 -5.90
N ALA A 5 -4.30 -27.36 -7.04
CA ALA A 5 -2.87 -27.19 -7.29
C ALA A 5 -2.23 -26.42 -6.12
N PRO A 6 -1.13 -26.91 -5.50
CA PRO A 6 -0.50 -26.15 -4.42
C PRO A 6 0.03 -24.79 -4.90
N CYS A 7 -0.03 -23.78 -4.04
CA CYS A 7 0.65 -22.50 -4.28
C CYS A 7 2.17 -22.73 -4.31
N CYS A 8 2.92 -21.93 -5.08
CA CYS A 8 4.38 -21.98 -5.08
C CYS A 8 4.94 -20.79 -4.29
N LEU A 9 5.90 -21.07 -3.42
CA LEU A 9 6.62 -20.11 -2.59
C LEU A 9 8.04 -19.94 -3.13
N TYR A 10 8.55 -18.72 -3.11
CA TYR A 10 9.94 -18.42 -3.44
C TYR A 10 10.66 -17.77 -2.26
N ALA A 11 11.97 -18.04 -2.19
CA ALA A 11 12.89 -17.43 -1.23
C ALA A 11 14.16 -17.01 -1.97
N ALA A 12 14.47 -15.71 -1.93
CA ALA A 12 15.69 -15.15 -2.50
C ALA A 12 16.76 -15.01 -1.42
N THR A 13 17.92 -15.60 -1.65
CA THR A 13 19.09 -15.54 -0.76
C THR A 13 20.31 -15.06 -1.55
N PRO A 14 21.44 -14.71 -0.90
CA PRO A 14 22.68 -14.43 -1.61
C PRO A 14 23.18 -15.60 -2.47
N GLY A 15 22.77 -16.84 -2.17
CA GLY A 15 23.09 -18.04 -2.94
C GLY A 15 22.21 -18.24 -4.18
N GLY A 16 21.19 -17.41 -4.37
CA GLY A 16 20.22 -17.53 -5.46
C GLY A 16 18.79 -17.70 -4.97
N LEU A 17 17.90 -17.97 -5.92
CA LEU A 17 16.47 -18.10 -5.75
C LEU A 17 16.08 -19.57 -5.60
N ALA A 18 15.38 -19.89 -4.51
CA ALA A 18 14.82 -21.21 -4.25
C ALA A 18 13.30 -21.19 -4.34
N PHE A 19 12.72 -22.31 -4.78
CA PHE A 19 11.27 -22.51 -4.85
C PHE A 19 10.88 -23.75 -4.07
N SER A 20 9.70 -23.69 -3.46
CA SER A 20 9.09 -24.82 -2.79
C SER A 20 7.59 -24.77 -3.02
N ALA A 21 6.97 -25.95 -3.21
CA ALA A 21 5.52 -26.01 -3.15
C ALA A 21 5.09 -25.66 -1.71
N ALA A 22 4.23 -24.66 -1.57
CA ALA A 22 3.62 -24.33 -0.29
C ALA A 22 2.79 -25.55 0.15
N PRO A 23 3.06 -26.14 1.32
CA PRO A 23 2.52 -27.43 1.63
C PRO A 23 1.19 -27.29 2.34
N SER A 24 0.37 -28.33 2.18
CA SER A 24 -0.79 -28.61 3.01
C SER A 24 -0.43 -28.97 4.47
N SER A 25 0.86 -29.07 4.85
CA SER A 25 1.26 -29.30 6.25
C SER A 25 2.74 -29.17 6.63
N ASN A 26 3.73 -29.21 5.72
CA ASN A 26 5.17 -29.21 6.08
C ASN A 26 6.07 -28.43 5.11
N LEU A 27 6.42 -27.18 5.44
CA LEU A 27 7.39 -26.36 4.65
C LEU A 27 8.75 -27.06 4.49
N CYS A 28 9.06 -28.01 5.39
CA CYS A 28 10.31 -28.75 5.44
C CYS A 28 10.36 -30.01 4.58
N THR A 29 9.28 -30.38 3.87
CA THR A 29 9.37 -31.46 2.86
C THR A 29 9.64 -30.83 1.51
N PRO A 30 10.83 -31.01 0.91
CA PRO A 30 11.13 -30.49 -0.42
C PRO A 30 10.27 -31.24 -1.44
N ALA A 31 9.07 -30.73 -1.69
CA ALA A 31 8.30 -31.12 -2.86
C ALA A 31 8.99 -30.47 -4.07
N ALA A 32 9.89 -31.21 -4.70
CA ALA A 32 10.59 -30.84 -5.93
C ALA A 32 11.21 -29.42 -5.90
N ALA A 33 11.99 -29.12 -4.86
CA ALA A 33 12.90 -27.98 -4.93
C ALA A 33 13.75 -28.12 -6.21
N PHE A 34 13.93 -27.03 -6.95
CA PHE A 34 15.01 -26.97 -7.94
C PHE A 34 16.28 -27.50 -7.27
N SER A 35 16.92 -28.52 -7.85
CA SER A 35 18.04 -29.23 -7.21
C SER A 35 19.26 -28.34 -6.96
N ALA A 36 19.25 -27.09 -7.46
CA ALA A 36 20.13 -26.00 -7.07
C ALA A 36 19.37 -24.65 -7.11
N PRO A 37 19.67 -23.70 -6.20
CA PRO A 37 19.13 -22.34 -6.29
C PRO A 37 19.50 -21.68 -7.63
N LEU A 38 18.53 -20.98 -8.24
CA LEU A 38 18.77 -20.22 -9.47
C LEU A 38 19.56 -18.96 -9.13
N SER A 39 20.84 -18.91 -9.53
CA SER A 39 21.65 -17.71 -9.38
C SER A 39 21.15 -16.63 -10.34
N CYS A 40 20.76 -15.46 -9.83
CA CYS A 40 20.36 -14.31 -10.64
C CYS A 40 20.63 -13.00 -9.88
N ALA A 41 20.81 -11.90 -10.60
CA ALA A 41 21.04 -10.59 -9.99
C ALA A 41 19.75 -9.97 -9.43
N SER A 42 18.61 -10.20 -10.08
CA SER A 42 17.29 -9.76 -9.61
C SER A 42 16.18 -10.51 -10.33
N MET A 43 14.96 -10.44 -9.77
CA MET A 43 13.78 -11.14 -10.24
C MET A 43 12.57 -10.20 -10.33
N ARG A 44 11.67 -10.47 -11.27
CA ARG A 44 10.34 -9.87 -11.37
C ARG A 44 9.29 -10.95 -11.64
N LEU A 45 8.12 -10.80 -11.05
CA LEU A 45 6.96 -11.67 -11.22
C LEU A 45 5.85 -10.90 -11.94
N ALA A 46 5.21 -11.52 -12.92
CA ALA A 46 4.00 -10.97 -13.53
C ALA A 46 2.90 -10.85 -12.47
N ALA A 47 2.08 -9.82 -12.55
CA ALA A 47 1.03 -9.56 -11.56
C ALA A 47 -0.14 -10.57 -11.67
N ALA A 48 -0.46 -11.00 -12.88
CA ALA A 48 -1.62 -11.80 -13.21
C ALA A 48 -1.27 -13.08 -14.00
N ALA A 49 -0.03 -13.56 -13.89
CA ALA A 49 0.41 -14.79 -14.54
C ALA A 49 1.52 -15.49 -13.75
N PRO A 50 1.66 -16.81 -13.89
CA PRO A 50 2.76 -17.59 -13.31
C PRO A 50 4.06 -17.46 -14.13
N THR A 51 4.36 -16.24 -14.58
CA THR A 51 5.54 -15.89 -15.36
C THR A 51 6.52 -15.11 -14.50
N MET A 52 7.79 -15.49 -14.58
CA MET A 52 8.88 -14.86 -13.87
C MET A 52 10.00 -14.49 -14.85
N ALA A 53 10.60 -13.32 -14.66
CA ALA A 53 11.81 -12.92 -15.36
C ALA A 53 12.95 -12.73 -14.36
N THR A 54 14.14 -13.22 -14.73
CA THR A 54 15.37 -13.18 -13.91
C THR A 54 16.51 -12.56 -14.71
N LEU A 55 17.31 -11.71 -14.07
CA LEU A 55 18.43 -11.04 -14.71
C LEU A 55 19.74 -11.81 -14.49
N HIS A 56 20.45 -12.04 -15.59
CA HIS A 56 21.75 -12.72 -15.66
C HIS A 56 22.76 -11.86 -16.41
N LYS A 57 24.00 -12.34 -16.52
CA LYS A 57 25.07 -11.59 -17.23
C LYS A 57 24.85 -11.58 -18.74
N ASP A 58 24.31 -12.66 -19.28
CA ASP A 58 24.02 -12.92 -20.69
C ASP A 58 22.64 -12.39 -21.13
N GLY A 59 21.80 -11.96 -20.19
CA GLY A 59 20.53 -11.30 -20.49
C GLY A 59 19.43 -11.56 -19.49
N VAL A 60 18.18 -11.52 -19.97
CA VAL A 60 16.99 -11.77 -19.15
C VAL A 60 16.45 -13.15 -19.48
N HIS A 61 16.38 -14.02 -18.46
CA HIS A 61 15.83 -15.36 -18.58
C HIS A 61 14.40 -15.36 -18.08
N ILE A 62 13.49 -15.84 -18.91
CA ILE A 62 12.06 -15.87 -18.64
C ILE A 62 11.62 -17.30 -18.39
N HIS A 63 11.00 -17.50 -17.24
CA HIS A 63 10.52 -18.78 -16.75
C HIS A 63 9.00 -18.72 -16.71
N THR A 64 8.36 -19.47 -17.61
CA THR A 64 6.91 -19.68 -17.59
C THR A 64 6.64 -20.98 -16.84
N SER A 65 5.92 -20.89 -15.73
CA SER A 65 5.56 -22.08 -14.96
C SER A 65 4.11 -22.45 -15.22
N THR A 66 3.83 -23.73 -15.46
CA THR A 66 2.48 -24.28 -15.27
C THR A 66 2.36 -24.67 -13.79
N PRO A 67 1.35 -24.19 -13.03
CA PRO A 67 1.13 -24.67 -11.66
C PRO A 67 1.01 -26.20 -11.65
N PRO A 68 1.54 -26.92 -10.64
CA PRO A 68 1.90 -26.44 -9.30
C PRO A 68 3.40 -26.30 -9.02
N VAL A 69 4.22 -26.76 -9.94
CA VAL A 69 5.69 -26.75 -9.85
C VAL A 69 6.16 -26.29 -11.21
N PRO A 70 7.02 -25.27 -11.32
CA PRO A 70 7.75 -25.06 -12.56
C PRO A 70 8.59 -26.33 -12.76
N ALA A 71 8.16 -27.24 -13.64
CA ALA A 71 9.14 -28.05 -14.33
C ALA A 71 9.96 -27.03 -15.14
N PRO A 72 11.27 -26.88 -14.89
CA PRO A 72 12.06 -25.97 -15.69
C PRO A 72 12.20 -26.58 -17.07
N GLY A 73 11.26 -26.24 -17.95
CA GLY A 73 11.61 -26.09 -19.35
C GLY A 73 12.77 -25.09 -19.43
N PRO A 74 13.62 -25.20 -20.46
CA PRO A 74 14.64 -24.19 -20.70
C PRO A 74 13.97 -22.80 -20.74
N PRO A 75 14.52 -21.79 -20.04
CA PRO A 75 13.94 -20.46 -20.07
C PRO A 75 13.98 -19.89 -21.48
N VAL A 76 13.03 -19.02 -21.81
CA VAL A 76 13.18 -18.15 -22.98
C VAL A 76 14.20 -17.07 -22.62
N ILE A 77 15.26 -16.97 -23.40
CA ILE A 77 16.35 -16.03 -23.14
C ILE A 77 16.20 -14.83 -24.06
N ILE A 78 16.22 -13.63 -23.48
CA ILE A 78 16.46 -12.38 -24.21
C ILE A 78 17.97 -12.13 -24.13
N PRO A 79 18.75 -12.38 -25.21
CA PRO A 79 20.21 -12.37 -25.18
C PRO A 79 20.73 -10.93 -25.26
N LEU A 80 20.64 -10.21 -24.14
CA LEU A 80 20.91 -8.78 -24.06
C LEU A 80 21.89 -8.46 -22.94
N GLU A 81 23.14 -8.17 -23.29
CA GLU A 81 24.14 -7.76 -22.32
C GLU A 81 23.91 -6.31 -21.85
N GLY A 82 24.45 -5.99 -20.67
CA GLY A 82 24.44 -4.63 -20.15
C GLY A 82 23.05 -4.12 -19.73
N VAL A 83 22.09 -5.01 -19.46
CA VAL A 83 20.78 -4.62 -18.92
C VAL A 83 20.94 -4.03 -17.52
N SER A 84 20.49 -2.80 -17.36
CA SER A 84 20.50 -2.07 -16.09
C SER A 84 19.22 -2.29 -15.27
N HIS A 85 18.08 -2.32 -15.94
CA HIS A 85 16.76 -2.50 -15.34
C HIS A 85 15.88 -3.34 -16.27
N PHE A 86 15.00 -4.14 -15.69
CA PHE A 86 13.96 -4.85 -16.43
C PHE A 86 12.69 -4.95 -15.58
N ASP A 87 11.57 -5.15 -16.27
CA ASP A 87 10.26 -5.33 -15.66
C ASP A 87 9.39 -6.20 -16.56
N ILE A 88 8.40 -6.85 -15.96
CA ILE A 88 7.48 -7.73 -16.65
C ILE A 88 6.09 -7.10 -16.68
N SER A 89 5.44 -7.18 -17.82
CA SER A 89 4.07 -6.71 -18.02
C SER A 89 3.09 -7.45 -17.08
N PRO A 90 1.96 -6.82 -16.68
CA PRO A 90 1.01 -7.41 -15.73
C PRO A 90 0.53 -8.82 -16.10
N SER A 91 0.25 -9.09 -17.38
CA SER A 91 -0.19 -10.39 -17.91
C SER A 91 0.97 -11.38 -18.13
N GLY A 92 2.22 -10.91 -18.05
CA GLY A 92 3.40 -11.72 -18.30
C GLY A 92 3.67 -12.01 -19.77
N LYS A 93 3.04 -11.29 -20.72
CA LYS A 93 3.26 -11.45 -22.17
C LYS A 93 4.51 -10.72 -22.67
N TYR A 94 4.85 -9.60 -22.05
CA TYR A 94 5.97 -8.75 -22.43
C TYR A 94 6.96 -8.51 -21.30
N VAL A 95 8.22 -8.30 -21.67
CA VAL A 95 9.29 -7.82 -20.78
C VAL A 95 9.81 -6.49 -21.30
N THR A 96 9.96 -5.51 -20.42
CA THR A 96 10.64 -4.24 -20.71
C THR A 96 12.07 -4.31 -20.23
N THR A 97 13.04 -3.95 -21.05
CA THR A 97 14.46 -3.85 -20.66
C THR A 97 14.99 -2.45 -20.88
N LEU A 98 15.91 -2.03 -20.03
CA LEU A 98 16.72 -0.84 -20.23
C LEU A 98 18.20 -1.20 -20.20
N GLN A 99 18.88 -1.06 -21.35
CA GLN A 99 20.32 -1.22 -21.43
C GLN A 99 21.08 0.02 -20.94
N LYS A 100 22.29 -0.21 -20.44
CA LYS A 100 23.22 0.87 -20.09
C LYS A 100 23.66 1.63 -21.35
N PRO A 101 23.85 2.96 -21.29
CA PRO A 101 24.26 3.75 -22.44
C PRO A 101 25.53 3.24 -23.12
N GLU A 102 26.50 2.70 -22.36
CA GLU A 102 27.75 2.18 -22.89
C GLU A 102 27.57 0.92 -23.75
N ALA A 103 26.48 0.17 -23.53
CA ALA A 103 26.11 -1.00 -24.31
C ALA A 103 25.31 -0.64 -25.58
N CYS A 104 24.86 0.60 -25.71
CA CYS A 104 24.14 1.08 -26.88
C CYS A 104 24.99 2.10 -27.65
N SER A 105 25.59 1.69 -28.78
CA SER A 105 26.39 2.60 -29.61
C SER A 105 25.53 3.60 -30.38
N GLY A 106 25.80 4.90 -30.25
CA GLY A 106 25.30 5.97 -31.12
C GLY A 106 24.42 7.04 -30.44
N GLU A 107 24.46 8.26 -30.99
CA GLU A 107 23.57 9.35 -30.62
C GLU A 107 22.12 8.97 -31.01
N GLY A 108 21.18 8.96 -30.06
CA GLY A 108 19.82 8.44 -30.28
C GLY A 108 19.63 6.94 -30.01
N ALA A 109 20.59 6.30 -29.35
CA ALA A 109 20.51 4.91 -28.87
C ALA A 109 19.15 4.58 -28.21
N ARG A 110 18.42 3.65 -28.82
CA ARG A 110 17.13 3.16 -28.33
C ARG A 110 17.32 2.02 -27.32
N ALA A 111 17.74 2.39 -26.12
CA ALA A 111 18.10 1.44 -25.07
C ALA A 111 16.89 0.84 -24.31
N LEU A 112 15.69 1.42 -24.49
CA LEU A 112 14.46 0.97 -23.84
C LEU A 112 13.64 0.12 -24.81
N CYS A 113 13.57 -1.18 -24.55
CA CYS A 113 12.96 -2.14 -25.46
C CYS A 113 11.84 -2.94 -24.78
N ILE A 114 10.80 -3.28 -25.54
CA ILE A 114 9.79 -4.28 -25.15
C ILE A 114 10.05 -5.56 -25.95
N TRP A 115 9.97 -6.70 -25.27
CA TRP A 115 10.21 -8.03 -25.81
C TRP A 115 8.99 -8.91 -25.59
N ASP A 116 8.68 -9.77 -26.54
CA ASP A 116 7.66 -10.82 -26.37
C ASP A 116 8.26 -12.00 -25.60
N VAL A 117 7.58 -12.44 -24.54
CA VAL A 117 8.02 -13.52 -23.67
C VAL A 117 8.05 -14.88 -24.38
N SER A 118 7.23 -15.08 -25.42
CA SER A 118 7.14 -16.35 -26.13
C SER A 118 8.31 -16.58 -27.09
N THR A 119 8.92 -15.52 -27.64
CA THR A 119 9.99 -15.62 -28.63
C THR A 119 11.34 -15.22 -28.09
N GLY A 120 11.46 -14.10 -27.35
CA GLY A 120 12.75 -13.59 -26.84
C GLY A 120 13.76 -13.09 -27.89
N ASP A 121 13.60 -13.44 -29.17
CA ASP A 121 14.60 -13.22 -30.22
C ASP A 121 14.71 -11.78 -30.73
N LYS A 122 13.60 -11.03 -30.75
CA LYS A 122 13.54 -9.67 -31.32
C LYS A 122 12.67 -8.75 -30.46
N PRO A 123 13.06 -7.47 -30.30
CA PRO A 123 12.21 -6.51 -29.63
C PRO A 123 10.97 -6.23 -30.49
N ARG A 124 9.87 -5.87 -29.83
CA ARG A 124 8.59 -5.45 -30.43
C ARG A 124 8.43 -3.93 -30.48
N LEU A 125 9.18 -3.23 -29.63
CA LEU A 125 9.21 -1.78 -29.55
C LEU A 125 10.58 -1.34 -29.05
N CYS A 126 11.23 -0.40 -29.73
CA CYS A 126 12.48 0.21 -29.27
C CYS A 126 12.28 1.73 -29.14
N LEU A 127 12.58 2.27 -27.96
CA LEU A 127 12.44 3.69 -27.65
C LEU A 127 13.76 4.27 -27.16
N ALA A 128 14.01 5.53 -27.52
CA ALA A 128 15.06 6.32 -26.88
C ALA A 128 14.71 6.56 -25.40
N LEU A 129 15.74 6.68 -24.56
CA LEU A 129 15.57 7.07 -23.17
C LEU A 129 14.95 8.47 -23.07
N ALA A 130 13.86 8.58 -22.32
CA ALA A 130 13.33 9.89 -21.95
C ALA A 130 14.21 10.46 -20.82
N HIS A 131 15.14 11.36 -21.14
CA HIS A 131 15.94 12.03 -20.11
C HIS A 131 15.07 12.99 -19.30
N ARG A 132 15.02 12.79 -17.98
CA ARG A 132 14.54 13.80 -17.03
C ARG A 132 15.75 14.42 -16.33
N LYS A 133 15.98 15.71 -16.55
CA LYS A 133 16.93 16.49 -15.75
C LYS A 133 16.28 16.76 -14.39
N ASN A 134 16.92 16.37 -13.30
CA ASN A 134 16.53 16.77 -11.95
C ASN A 134 16.96 18.23 -11.68
N GLU A 135 16.52 18.80 -10.57
CA GLU A 135 16.83 20.19 -10.15
C GLU A 135 18.34 20.47 -10.01
N LYS A 136 19.16 19.42 -9.86
CA LYS A 136 20.63 19.47 -9.77
C LYS A 136 21.33 19.06 -11.08
N GLY A 137 20.60 18.95 -12.19
CA GLY A 137 21.13 18.56 -13.51
C GLY A 137 21.41 17.06 -13.71
N GLY A 138 21.15 16.20 -12.72
CA GLY A 138 21.29 14.75 -12.83
C GLY A 138 20.11 14.10 -13.56
N VAL A 139 20.37 13.03 -14.32
CA VAL A 139 19.32 12.26 -15.00
C VAL A 139 18.63 11.34 -14.00
N GLN A 140 17.33 11.51 -13.77
CA GLN A 140 16.55 10.58 -12.94
C GLN A 140 15.57 9.80 -13.83
N SER A 141 15.87 8.53 -14.09
CA SER A 141 14.93 7.64 -14.78
C SER A 141 13.87 7.18 -13.81
N MET A 142 12.59 7.41 -14.12
CA MET A 142 11.50 6.76 -13.40
C MET A 142 11.45 5.30 -13.86
N TRP A 143 11.66 4.35 -12.94
CA TRP A 143 11.45 2.94 -13.22
C TRP A 143 10.22 2.43 -12.47
N PRO A 144 9.30 1.68 -13.11
CA PRO A 144 9.28 1.34 -14.54
C PRO A 144 8.99 2.56 -15.43
N ALA A 145 9.70 2.68 -16.55
CA ALA A 145 9.59 3.81 -17.47
C ALA A 145 8.33 3.74 -18.37
N LEU A 146 7.78 2.53 -18.49
CA LEU A 146 6.64 2.19 -19.33
C LEU A 146 5.56 1.53 -18.48
N GLN A 147 4.31 1.88 -18.72
CA GLN A 147 3.15 1.29 -18.06
C GLN A 147 2.17 0.79 -19.12
N PHE A 148 1.82 -0.49 -19.06
CA PHE A 148 0.95 -1.13 -20.04
C PHE A 148 -0.52 -0.74 -19.83
N SER A 149 -1.29 -0.73 -20.92
CA SER A 149 -2.75 -0.84 -20.82
C SER A 149 -3.13 -2.21 -20.23
N SER A 150 -4.34 -2.33 -19.70
CA SER A 150 -4.87 -3.57 -19.12
C SER A 150 -4.92 -4.74 -20.12
N ASP A 151 -5.13 -4.46 -21.40
CA ASP A 151 -5.09 -5.42 -22.50
C ASP A 151 -3.70 -5.58 -23.14
N GLU A 152 -2.71 -4.81 -22.66
CA GLU A 152 -1.32 -4.75 -23.09
C GLU A 152 -1.09 -4.45 -24.58
N LYS A 153 -2.14 -4.01 -25.30
CA LYS A 153 -1.99 -3.59 -26.71
C LYS A 153 -1.26 -2.26 -26.84
N CYS A 154 -1.34 -1.43 -25.79
CA CYS A 154 -0.71 -0.14 -25.73
C CYS A 154 0.22 -0.04 -24.53
N VAL A 155 1.18 0.87 -24.64
CA VAL A 155 2.08 1.24 -23.56
C VAL A 155 2.16 2.74 -23.44
N VAL A 156 2.11 3.23 -22.20
CA VAL A 156 2.19 4.64 -21.86
C VAL A 156 3.57 4.96 -21.33
N ARG A 157 4.20 6.00 -21.89
CA ARG A 157 5.42 6.61 -21.40
C ARG A 157 5.12 7.99 -20.84
N LEU A 158 5.55 8.23 -19.60
CA LEU A 158 5.48 9.54 -18.96
C LEU A 158 6.80 10.27 -19.19
N ALA A 159 6.85 11.15 -20.19
CA ALA A 159 7.98 12.05 -20.41
C ALA A 159 7.80 13.34 -19.60
N THR A 160 8.88 14.10 -19.39
CA THR A 160 8.88 15.32 -18.56
C THR A 160 7.77 16.31 -18.91
N ASN A 161 7.38 16.42 -20.18
CA ASN A 161 6.35 17.38 -20.62
C ASN A 161 5.19 16.75 -21.39
N GLU A 162 5.15 15.43 -21.54
CA GLU A 162 4.17 14.74 -22.38
C GLU A 162 3.85 13.36 -21.84
N VAL A 163 2.57 13.00 -21.88
CA VAL A 163 2.13 11.61 -21.84
C VAL A 163 2.11 11.11 -23.28
N GLN A 164 2.78 9.99 -23.53
CA GLN A 164 2.94 9.42 -24.86
C GLN A 164 2.42 7.99 -24.87
N VAL A 165 1.58 7.66 -25.85
CA VAL A 165 1.01 6.31 -26.01
C VAL A 165 1.57 5.68 -27.27
N PHE A 166 2.09 4.46 -27.15
CA PHE A 166 2.63 3.65 -28.24
C PHE A 166 1.85 2.34 -28.32
N VAL A 167 1.86 1.72 -29.50
CA VAL A 167 1.45 0.32 -29.64
C VAL A 167 2.59 -0.57 -29.19
N THR A 168 2.26 -1.65 -28.48
CA THR A 168 3.23 -2.56 -27.88
C THR A 168 3.92 -3.46 -28.92
N ASP A 169 3.22 -3.83 -29.98
CA ASP A 169 3.67 -4.76 -31.02
C ASP A 169 3.77 -4.06 -32.38
N LEU A 170 4.95 -3.54 -32.71
CA LEU A 170 5.23 -2.94 -34.01
C LEU A 170 5.96 -3.92 -34.92
N GLN A 171 5.61 -3.90 -36.21
CA GLN A 171 6.32 -4.66 -37.24
C GLN A 171 7.77 -4.19 -37.43
N ASP A 172 7.99 -2.87 -37.38
CA ASP A 172 9.32 -2.26 -37.28
C ASP A 172 9.50 -1.61 -35.89
N PRO A 173 10.22 -2.28 -34.97
CA PRO A 173 10.47 -1.77 -33.61
C PRO A 173 11.22 -0.43 -33.61
N MET A 174 11.99 -0.14 -34.67
CA MET A 174 12.77 1.09 -34.83
C MET A 174 11.96 2.22 -35.48
N ALA A 175 10.76 1.97 -36.00
CA ALA A 175 9.86 3.02 -36.48
C ALA A 175 8.98 3.62 -35.38
N ALA A 176 9.17 3.19 -34.12
CA ALA A 176 8.34 3.60 -32.99
C ALA A 176 8.11 5.12 -32.87
N ALA A 177 6.86 5.54 -33.07
CA ALA A 177 6.38 6.88 -32.84
C ALA A 177 5.13 6.83 -31.94
N PRO A 178 4.92 7.82 -31.07
CA PRO A 178 3.73 7.86 -30.24
C PRO A 178 2.49 8.12 -31.10
N LEU A 179 1.48 7.26 -30.98
CA LEU A 179 0.22 7.40 -31.69
C LEU A 179 -0.68 8.49 -31.08
N ARG A 180 -0.47 8.77 -29.79
CA ARG A 180 -1.12 9.86 -29.07
C ARG A 180 -0.10 10.57 -28.19
N ARG A 181 -0.15 11.90 -28.22
CA ARG A 181 0.59 12.79 -27.33
C ARG A 181 -0.39 13.66 -26.57
N VAL A 182 -0.21 13.74 -25.26
CA VAL A 182 -0.94 14.68 -24.40
C VAL A 182 0.10 15.54 -23.69
N ARG A 183 0.12 16.83 -24.03
CA ARG A 183 1.05 17.79 -23.46
C ARG A 183 0.67 18.08 -22.01
N VAL A 184 1.57 17.75 -21.08
CA VAL A 184 1.41 17.98 -19.64
C VAL A 184 2.77 18.42 -19.11
N GLU A 185 2.91 19.69 -18.80
CA GLU A 185 4.21 20.25 -18.44
C GLU A 185 4.68 19.79 -17.05
N ASN A 186 5.97 19.44 -16.95
CA ASN A 186 6.65 19.07 -15.72
C ASN A 186 6.06 17.85 -15.00
N ILE A 187 5.70 16.78 -15.72
CA ILE A 187 5.29 15.52 -15.07
C ILE A 187 6.44 14.99 -14.19
N ALA A 188 6.12 14.78 -12.91
CA ALA A 188 7.04 14.22 -11.94
C ALA A 188 6.80 12.75 -11.61
N SER A 189 5.56 12.25 -11.76
CA SER A 189 5.19 10.83 -11.67
C SER A 189 3.79 10.62 -12.26
N GLY A 190 3.38 9.37 -12.44
CA GLY A 190 2.03 9.07 -12.90
C GLY A 190 1.70 7.58 -12.83
N ALA A 191 0.43 7.26 -13.02
CA ALA A 191 -0.09 5.91 -13.00
C ALA A 191 -1.14 5.72 -14.11
N VAL A 192 -1.03 4.64 -14.86
CA VAL A 192 -2.04 4.17 -15.83
C VAL A 192 -3.13 3.41 -15.08
N SER A 193 -4.38 3.66 -15.48
CA SER A 193 -5.54 2.98 -14.92
C SER A 193 -5.61 1.51 -15.39
N PRO A 194 -5.98 0.55 -14.52
CA PRO A 194 -6.14 -0.85 -14.88
C PRO A 194 -7.47 -1.14 -15.60
N ALA A 195 -8.27 -0.12 -15.94
CA ALA A 195 -9.56 -0.27 -16.62
C ALA A 195 -9.40 -1.01 -17.96
N LYS A 196 -10.33 -1.93 -18.26
CA LYS A 196 -10.29 -2.76 -19.48
C LYS A 196 -10.59 -1.98 -20.76
N ASP A 197 -11.61 -1.14 -20.70
CA ASP A 197 -12.21 -0.52 -21.90
C ASP A 197 -11.83 0.96 -22.07
N THR A 198 -11.03 1.52 -21.17
CA THR A 198 -10.62 2.93 -21.25
C THR A 198 -9.22 3.14 -20.70
N LEU A 199 -8.36 3.78 -21.50
CA LEU A 199 -7.00 4.11 -21.10
C LEU A 199 -6.95 5.49 -20.44
N MET A 200 -6.99 5.50 -19.11
CA MET A 200 -6.84 6.71 -18.29
C MET A 200 -5.44 6.80 -17.68
N VAL A 201 -4.95 8.02 -17.51
CA VAL A 201 -3.65 8.31 -16.87
C VAL A 201 -3.82 9.41 -15.83
N ALA A 202 -3.33 9.15 -14.62
CA ALA A 202 -3.16 10.15 -13.59
C ALA A 202 -1.70 10.63 -13.63
N ALA A 203 -1.48 11.93 -13.82
CA ALA A 203 -0.17 12.55 -13.88
C ALA A 203 -0.01 13.55 -12.73
N TYR A 204 1.09 13.42 -11.98
CA TYR A 204 1.51 14.36 -10.96
C TYR A 204 2.44 15.41 -11.54
N VAL A 205 2.09 16.68 -11.33
CA VAL A 205 2.89 17.85 -11.67
C VAL A 205 3.28 18.53 -10.36
N PRO A 206 4.58 18.68 -10.04
CA PRO A 206 5.04 19.28 -8.79
C PRO A 206 4.89 20.80 -8.83
N GLU A 207 5.15 21.45 -7.71
CA GLU A 207 5.17 22.91 -7.60
C GLU A 207 6.28 23.51 -8.46
N ILE A 208 5.95 24.57 -9.20
CA ILE A 208 6.94 25.31 -9.98
C ILE A 208 6.55 26.78 -10.09
N LYS A 209 7.50 27.69 -9.80
CA LYS A 209 7.34 29.14 -9.96
C LYS A 209 6.04 29.71 -9.35
N GLY A 210 5.67 29.23 -8.16
CA GLY A 210 4.47 29.68 -7.43
C GLY A 210 3.16 29.00 -7.85
N ALA A 211 3.16 28.17 -8.90
CA ALA A 211 2.02 27.32 -9.22
C ALA A 211 1.96 26.12 -8.25
N PRO A 212 0.78 25.79 -7.70
CA PRO A 212 0.62 24.66 -6.80
C PRO A 212 0.85 23.33 -7.53
N ALA A 213 1.29 22.32 -6.78
CA ALA A 213 1.36 20.95 -7.29
C ALA A 213 -0.05 20.49 -7.67
N SER A 214 -0.16 19.55 -8.61
CA SER A 214 -1.44 18.99 -8.99
C SER A 214 -1.34 17.57 -9.48
N VAL A 215 -2.38 16.78 -9.21
CA VAL A 215 -2.64 15.52 -9.89
C VAL A 215 -3.76 15.77 -10.90
N ARG A 216 -3.54 15.32 -12.13
CA ARG A 216 -4.40 15.56 -13.28
C ARG A 216 -4.72 14.24 -13.96
N VAL A 217 -5.99 13.99 -14.25
CA VAL A 217 -6.46 12.77 -14.93
C VAL A 217 -6.76 13.10 -16.39
N TYR A 218 -6.24 12.26 -17.29
CA TYR A 218 -6.42 12.38 -18.73
C TYR A 218 -6.93 11.07 -19.32
N ASN A 219 -7.83 11.17 -20.29
CA ASN A 219 -8.14 10.08 -21.20
C ASN A 219 -7.15 10.11 -22.37
N VAL A 220 -6.42 9.02 -22.55
CA VAL A 220 -5.42 8.85 -23.59
C VAL A 220 -5.72 7.65 -24.49
N GLN A 221 -6.98 7.22 -24.52
CA GLN A 221 -7.48 6.14 -25.35
C GLN A 221 -7.15 6.38 -26.82
N LEU A 222 -6.66 5.32 -27.47
CA LEU A 222 -6.49 5.28 -28.93
C LEU A 222 -7.81 4.84 -29.57
N SER A 223 -8.13 5.41 -30.73
CA SER A 223 -9.23 4.89 -31.55
C SER A 223 -8.82 3.60 -32.27
N ASP A 224 -9.80 2.79 -32.67
CA ASP A 224 -9.56 1.52 -33.37
C ASP A 224 -8.73 1.71 -34.65
N ASP A 225 -8.99 2.80 -35.40
CA ASP A 225 -8.21 3.15 -36.60
C ASP A 225 -6.73 3.34 -36.27
N GLN A 226 -6.41 4.05 -35.20
CA GLN A 226 -5.02 4.25 -34.78
C GLN A 226 -4.37 2.95 -34.34
N LEU A 227 -5.11 2.08 -33.66
CA LEU A 227 -4.58 0.81 -33.19
C LEU A 227 -4.23 -0.13 -34.36
N VAL A 228 -5.09 -0.17 -35.40
CA VAL A 228 -4.93 -1.04 -36.57
C VAL A 228 -3.95 -0.47 -37.59
N ASN A 229 -4.11 0.80 -37.95
CA ASN A 229 -3.33 1.43 -39.03
C ASN A 229 -2.06 2.11 -38.52
N HIS A 230 -1.83 2.11 -37.20
CA HIS A 230 -0.70 2.80 -36.56
C HIS A 230 -0.57 4.27 -36.99
N THR A 231 -1.71 4.90 -37.27
CA THR A 231 -1.79 6.30 -37.67
C THR A 231 -1.60 7.18 -36.44
N ALA A 232 -0.54 7.98 -36.43
CA ALA A 232 -0.39 9.02 -35.43
C ALA A 232 -1.49 10.05 -35.66
N THR A 233 -2.33 10.33 -34.67
CA THR A 233 -3.16 11.56 -34.75
C THR A 233 -2.26 12.73 -34.35
N PRO A 234 -2.04 13.71 -35.23
CA PRO A 234 -1.51 14.99 -34.82
C PRO A 234 -2.60 15.67 -33.99
N VAL A 235 -2.55 15.51 -32.67
CA VAL A 235 -3.41 16.28 -31.77
C VAL A 235 -2.52 17.30 -31.08
N GLU A 236 -2.38 18.44 -31.74
CA GLU A 236 -1.80 19.67 -31.16
C GLU A 236 -2.81 20.41 -30.26
N ALA A 237 -3.80 19.70 -29.72
CA ALA A 237 -4.61 20.22 -28.63
C ALA A 237 -3.98 19.74 -27.32
N THR A 238 -3.69 20.66 -26.40
CA THR A 238 -3.47 20.37 -24.97
C THR A 238 -4.83 20.04 -24.36
N PRO A 239 -5.27 18.77 -24.24
CA PRO A 239 -6.58 18.49 -23.69
C PRO A 239 -6.63 18.97 -22.23
N GLU A 240 -7.75 19.58 -21.85
CA GLU A 240 -7.99 19.86 -20.44
C GLU A 240 -8.06 18.54 -19.65
N PRO A 241 -7.54 18.49 -18.42
CA PRO A 241 -7.67 17.31 -17.60
C PRO A 241 -9.14 17.09 -17.22
N ILE A 242 -9.59 15.83 -17.27
CA ILE A 242 -10.94 15.43 -16.90
C ILE A 242 -11.18 15.69 -15.41
N ALA A 243 -10.18 15.39 -14.58
CA ALA A 243 -10.18 15.68 -13.16
C ALA A 243 -8.84 16.31 -12.76
N ARG A 244 -8.87 17.27 -11.84
CA ARG A 244 -7.68 17.94 -11.34
C ARG A 244 -7.80 18.26 -9.86
N ARG A 245 -6.85 17.79 -9.06
CA ARG A 245 -6.67 18.21 -7.66
C ARG A 245 -5.37 18.96 -7.51
N SER A 246 -5.41 20.14 -6.90
CA SER A 246 -4.23 20.93 -6.57
C SER A 246 -3.84 20.75 -5.10
N PHE A 247 -2.54 20.80 -4.82
CA PHE A 247 -1.94 20.64 -3.51
C PHE A 247 -0.96 21.78 -3.25
N PHE A 248 -0.91 22.25 -2.01
CA PHE A 248 0.06 23.23 -1.55
C PHE A 248 1.11 22.55 -0.69
N ARG A 249 2.38 22.88 -0.90
CA ARG A 249 3.58 22.31 -0.30
C ARG A 249 3.73 20.80 -0.52
N CYS A 250 3.21 20.27 -1.63
CA CYS A 250 3.30 18.83 -1.89
C CYS A 250 4.68 18.47 -2.48
N SER A 251 5.37 17.53 -1.85
CA SER A 251 6.67 17.03 -2.31
C SER A 251 6.53 15.81 -3.20
N SER A 252 5.65 14.88 -2.84
CA SER A 252 5.47 13.59 -3.49
C SER A 252 4.01 13.14 -3.43
N VAL A 253 3.62 12.29 -4.38
CA VAL A 253 2.33 11.61 -4.36
C VAL A 253 2.49 10.12 -4.64
N LYS A 254 1.67 9.31 -3.97
CA LYS A 254 1.41 7.92 -4.34
C LYS A 254 0.04 7.83 -4.99
N LEU A 255 0.00 7.36 -6.24
CA LEU A 255 -1.22 7.20 -7.02
C LEU A 255 -1.65 5.74 -7.01
N MET A 256 -2.91 5.48 -6.69
CA MET A 256 -3.46 4.13 -6.58
C MET A 256 -4.85 4.07 -7.22
N TRP A 257 -4.90 3.58 -8.45
CA TRP A 257 -6.17 3.33 -9.14
C TRP A 257 -6.97 2.20 -8.49
N THR A 258 -8.29 2.30 -8.55
CA THR A 258 -9.22 1.23 -8.18
C THR A 258 -8.90 -0.01 -9.04
N PRO A 259 -8.56 -1.15 -8.42
CA PRO A 259 -8.26 -2.37 -9.17
C PRO A 259 -9.43 -2.79 -10.08
N VAL A 260 -9.11 -3.38 -11.22
CA VAL A 260 -10.05 -3.90 -12.24
C VAL A 260 -10.85 -2.82 -12.97
N THR A 261 -11.59 -1.96 -12.27
CA THR A 261 -12.49 -0.98 -12.91
C THR A 261 -11.76 0.31 -13.29
N GLY A 262 -10.75 0.71 -12.51
CA GLY A 262 -10.00 1.93 -12.78
C GLY A 262 -10.82 3.22 -12.69
N GLU A 263 -11.97 3.18 -12.02
CA GLU A 263 -12.92 4.30 -11.92
C GLU A 263 -12.47 5.40 -10.94
N GLY A 264 -11.59 5.08 -10.01
CA GLY A 264 -11.12 6.01 -9.00
C GLY A 264 -9.62 5.96 -8.83
N CYS A 265 -9.00 7.07 -8.45
CA CYS A 265 -7.60 7.15 -8.08
C CYS A 265 -7.48 7.72 -6.67
N LEU A 266 -6.96 6.92 -5.73
CA LEU A 266 -6.51 7.42 -4.44
C LEU A 266 -5.16 8.10 -4.63
N VAL A 267 -5.03 9.27 -4.02
CA VAL A 267 -3.83 10.08 -4.03
C VAL A 267 -3.39 10.29 -2.58
N VAL A 268 -2.30 9.64 -2.18
CA VAL A 268 -1.62 9.97 -0.92
C VAL A 268 -0.64 11.09 -1.23
N ALA A 269 -1.02 12.32 -0.90
CA ALA A 269 -0.18 13.50 -1.06
C ALA A 269 0.66 13.69 0.20
N GLU A 270 1.97 13.84 0.02
CA GLU A 270 2.93 14.04 1.10
C GLU A 270 3.56 15.43 1.00
N SER A 271 3.80 16.05 2.14
CA SER A 271 4.48 17.34 2.27
C SER A 271 5.63 17.20 3.25
N SER A 272 6.84 17.57 2.85
CA SER A 272 8.03 17.55 3.71
C SER A 272 8.05 18.66 4.77
N VAL A 273 7.25 19.72 4.61
CA VAL A 273 7.18 20.88 5.50
C VAL A 273 5.74 21.11 5.92
N ASP A 274 5.43 20.72 7.16
CA ASP A 274 4.14 21.01 7.78
C ASP A 274 3.93 22.53 7.86
N ALA A 275 2.74 23.01 7.51
CA ALA A 275 2.35 24.42 7.59
C ALA A 275 2.54 25.02 9.00
N THR A 276 2.50 24.18 10.04
CA THR A 276 2.72 24.57 11.44
C THR A 276 4.17 24.45 11.90
N ASN A 277 5.03 23.84 11.09
CA ASN A 277 6.44 23.51 11.39
C ASN A 277 6.62 22.70 12.69
N GLN A 278 5.57 22.00 13.15
CA GLN A 278 5.61 21.21 14.39
C GLN A 278 5.92 19.73 14.14
N SER A 279 5.76 19.26 12.91
CA SER A 279 5.98 17.86 12.54
C SER A 279 7.28 17.72 11.73
N TYR A 280 8.32 17.15 12.35
CA TYR A 280 9.61 16.88 11.69
C TYR A 280 9.50 15.88 10.51
N TYR A 281 8.42 15.09 10.47
CA TYR A 281 8.18 14.05 9.47
C TYR A 281 7.21 14.46 8.35
N GLY A 282 6.81 15.75 8.30
CA GLY A 282 5.89 16.23 7.29
C GLY A 282 4.41 15.93 7.56
N GLU A 283 3.56 16.13 6.55
CA GLU A 283 2.11 15.89 6.58
C GLU A 283 1.70 14.98 5.41
N GLN A 284 0.77 14.04 5.64
CA GLN A 284 0.18 13.21 4.61
C GLN A 284 -1.33 13.42 4.55
N LYS A 285 -1.88 13.56 3.34
CA LYS A 285 -3.32 13.67 3.09
C LYS A 285 -3.75 12.65 2.06
N LEU A 286 -4.90 12.02 2.29
CA LEU A 286 -5.52 11.10 1.34
C LEU A 286 -6.61 11.84 0.58
N HIS A 287 -6.54 11.79 -0.75
CA HIS A 287 -7.53 12.33 -1.65
C HIS A 287 -8.04 11.24 -2.59
N TYR A 288 -9.21 11.48 -3.16
CA TYR A 288 -9.82 10.63 -4.17
C TYR A 288 -10.24 11.48 -5.37
N LEU A 289 -9.86 11.02 -6.55
CA LEU A 289 -10.25 11.58 -7.84
C LEU A 289 -10.95 10.50 -8.65
N SER A 290 -12.17 10.74 -9.10
CA SER A 290 -12.82 9.86 -10.06
C SER A 290 -12.25 10.05 -11.47
N HIS A 291 -12.33 9.00 -12.27
CA HIS A 291 -11.85 8.99 -13.66
C HIS A 291 -12.62 9.96 -14.58
N ASP A 292 -13.87 10.27 -14.22
CA ASP A 292 -14.82 11.13 -14.94
C ASP A 292 -14.92 12.56 -14.37
N GLY A 293 -14.18 12.87 -13.30
CA GLY A 293 -14.22 14.17 -12.63
C GLY A 293 -15.46 14.44 -11.77
N SER A 294 -16.39 13.48 -11.64
CA SER A 294 -17.59 13.61 -10.79
C SER A 294 -17.29 13.75 -9.29
N ILE A 295 -16.17 13.18 -8.82
CA ILE A 295 -15.76 13.21 -7.41
C ILE A 295 -14.31 13.68 -7.31
N ASP A 296 -14.11 14.82 -6.64
CA ASP A 296 -12.81 15.30 -6.16
C ASP A 296 -12.94 15.68 -4.68
N GLN A 297 -12.41 14.84 -3.79
CA GLN A 297 -12.51 15.10 -2.36
C GLN A 297 -11.29 14.62 -1.58
N GLN A 298 -11.07 15.25 -0.41
CA GLN A 298 -10.18 14.70 0.61
C GLN A 298 -10.93 13.64 1.40
N VAL A 299 -10.29 12.50 1.67
CA VAL A 299 -10.88 11.45 2.51
C VAL A 299 -10.77 11.87 3.98
N GLU A 300 -11.91 11.95 4.65
CA GLU A 300 -11.97 12.31 6.08
C GLU A 300 -11.51 11.15 6.96
N LEU A 301 -10.33 11.32 7.56
CA LEU A 301 -9.74 10.34 8.45
C LEU A 301 -10.23 10.56 9.89
N LEU A 302 -10.63 9.47 10.57
CA LEU A 302 -11.29 9.51 11.88
C LEU A 302 -10.34 9.75 13.08
N LYS A 303 -9.05 10.01 12.82
CA LYS A 303 -8.00 10.17 13.81
C LYS A 303 -6.82 10.93 13.22
N GLU A 304 -6.35 11.94 13.95
CA GLU A 304 -5.18 12.75 13.59
C GLU A 304 -3.88 11.96 13.67
N GLY A 305 -2.99 12.20 12.70
CA GLY A 305 -1.65 11.63 12.60
C GLY A 305 -1.34 11.10 11.19
N PRO A 306 -0.21 10.40 11.02
CA PRO A 306 0.27 9.97 9.71
C PRO A 306 -0.58 8.83 9.11
N ILE A 307 -0.44 8.61 7.81
CA ILE A 307 -1.02 7.46 7.10
C ILE A 307 0.06 6.37 7.03
N HIS A 308 -0.17 5.26 7.73
CA HIS A 308 0.80 4.15 7.75
C HIS A 308 0.64 3.23 6.54
N ASP A 309 -0.60 2.96 6.12
CA ASP A 309 -0.88 2.13 4.94
C ASP A 309 -2.24 2.48 4.34
N VAL A 310 -2.34 2.32 3.02
CA VAL A 310 -3.58 2.46 2.24
C VAL A 310 -3.63 1.29 1.27
N GLN A 311 -4.73 0.54 1.28
CA GLN A 311 -4.89 -0.61 0.41
C GLN A 311 -6.29 -0.70 -0.16
N TRP A 312 -6.39 -0.68 -1.49
CA TRP A 312 -7.60 -1.07 -2.20
C TRP A 312 -7.87 -2.57 -2.01
N SER A 313 -9.14 -2.92 -1.92
CA SER A 313 -9.59 -4.29 -2.12
C SER A 313 -9.19 -4.75 -3.52
N PRO A 314 -8.62 -5.96 -3.70
CA PRO A 314 -8.22 -6.46 -5.01
C PRO A 314 -9.35 -6.53 -6.04
N ILE A 315 -10.61 -6.54 -5.59
CA ILE A 315 -11.82 -6.51 -6.42
C ILE A 315 -12.38 -5.10 -6.65
N GLY A 316 -11.69 -4.04 -6.20
CA GLY A 316 -12.07 -2.63 -6.46
C GLY A 316 -13.25 -2.07 -5.64
N ARG A 317 -13.89 -2.87 -4.78
CA ARG A 317 -15.13 -2.46 -4.07
C ARG A 317 -14.94 -1.39 -2.99
N ASP A 318 -13.86 -1.49 -2.22
CA ASP A 318 -13.61 -0.70 -1.02
C ASP A 318 -12.10 -0.60 -0.75
N PHE A 319 -11.69 0.26 0.19
CA PHE A 319 -10.29 0.39 0.60
C PHE A 319 -10.15 0.55 2.10
N ILE A 320 -8.99 0.18 2.65
CA ILE A 320 -8.67 0.33 4.07
C ILE A 320 -7.53 1.32 4.23
N VAL A 321 -7.64 2.16 5.26
CA VAL A 321 -6.60 3.09 5.67
C VAL A 321 -6.21 2.79 7.11
N VAL A 322 -4.90 2.64 7.36
CA VAL A 322 -4.30 2.59 8.70
C VAL A 322 -3.68 3.95 8.96
N HIS A 323 -4.19 4.71 9.94
CA HIS A 323 -3.76 6.10 10.16
C HIS A 323 -3.82 6.54 11.62
N GLY A 324 -3.18 7.68 11.89
CA GLY A 324 -3.16 8.33 13.18
C GLY A 324 -1.95 7.94 14.04
N PHE A 325 -1.73 8.71 15.11
CA PHE A 325 -0.68 8.39 16.07
C PHE A 325 -0.96 7.06 16.78
N MET A 326 0.10 6.27 16.99
CA MET A 326 0.01 4.96 17.62
C MET A 326 -0.61 5.06 19.03
N PRO A 327 -1.54 4.17 19.41
CA PRO A 327 -2.11 3.07 18.61
C PRO A 327 -2.95 3.59 17.43
N ALA A 328 -2.63 3.19 16.20
CA ALA A 328 -3.25 3.71 14.98
C ALA A 328 -4.67 3.18 14.81
N LYS A 329 -5.56 4.02 14.24
CA LYS A 329 -6.92 3.62 13.87
C LYS A 329 -6.89 3.01 12.48
N THR A 330 -7.66 1.95 12.28
CA THR A 330 -7.83 1.33 10.96
C THR A 330 -9.29 1.43 10.55
N VAL A 331 -9.56 2.00 9.38
CA VAL A 331 -10.92 2.26 8.90
C VAL A 331 -11.07 1.75 7.47
N LEU A 332 -12.19 1.07 7.22
CA LEU A 332 -12.66 0.65 5.92
C LEU A 332 -13.57 1.72 5.31
N PHE A 333 -13.32 2.08 4.07
CA PHE A 333 -14.10 3.05 3.30
C PHE A 333 -14.69 2.39 2.04
N ASP A 334 -15.87 2.83 1.61
CA ASP A 334 -16.39 2.45 0.28
C ASP A 334 -15.65 3.18 -0.85
N ALA A 335 -15.94 2.83 -2.10
CA ALA A 335 -15.37 3.51 -3.27
C ALA A 335 -15.69 5.03 -3.32
N LYS A 336 -16.73 5.49 -2.61
CA LYS A 336 -17.10 6.91 -2.49
C LYS A 336 -16.45 7.59 -1.27
N CYS A 337 -15.46 6.93 -0.66
CA CYS A 337 -14.70 7.38 0.50
C CYS A 337 -15.53 7.59 1.77
N LYS A 338 -16.68 6.93 1.89
CA LYS A 338 -17.46 6.94 3.12
C LYS A 338 -16.99 5.83 4.05
N PRO A 339 -16.74 6.10 5.34
CA PRO A 339 -16.32 5.07 6.27
C PRO A 339 -17.46 4.08 6.53
N ILE A 340 -17.19 2.79 6.36
CA ILE A 340 -18.14 1.67 6.52
C ILE A 340 -17.92 0.96 7.86
N PHE A 341 -16.66 0.76 8.24
CA PHE A 341 -16.29 -0.05 9.40
C PHE A 341 -15.00 0.47 10.03
N ASP A 342 -15.01 0.60 11.34
CA ASP A 342 -13.84 0.90 12.16
C ASP A 342 -13.32 -0.40 12.79
N PHE A 343 -12.07 -0.76 12.55
CA PHE A 343 -11.46 -1.95 13.18
C PHE A 343 -10.96 -1.67 14.61
N GLY A 344 -11.06 -0.42 15.06
CA GLY A 344 -10.55 0.08 16.32
C GLY A 344 -9.11 0.57 16.22
N SER A 345 -8.57 0.99 17.37
CA SER A 345 -7.17 1.43 17.48
C SER A 345 -6.26 0.30 17.97
N GLY A 346 -5.10 0.15 17.35
CA GLY A 346 -4.09 -0.82 17.76
C GLY A 346 -2.69 -0.52 17.20
N ALA A 347 -1.69 -1.28 17.62
CA ALA A 347 -0.33 -1.20 17.08
C ALA A 347 -0.25 -1.86 15.69
N TYR A 348 -0.95 -1.29 14.71
CA TYR A 348 -0.95 -1.73 13.31
C TYR A 348 -0.39 -0.64 12.42
N ASN A 349 0.46 -1.01 11.47
CA ASN A 349 1.00 -0.12 10.45
C ASN A 349 0.84 -0.66 9.03
N MET A 350 0.27 -1.84 8.87
CA MET A 350 0.15 -2.52 7.58
C MET A 350 -1.16 -3.29 7.50
N VAL A 351 -1.82 -3.24 6.34
CA VAL A 351 -3.03 -4.01 6.05
C VAL A 351 -2.84 -4.84 4.78
N ARG A 352 -3.30 -6.10 4.79
CA ARG A 352 -3.26 -6.97 3.61
C ARG A 352 -4.61 -7.64 3.37
N TYR A 353 -5.22 -7.35 2.23
CA TYR A 353 -6.32 -8.09 1.64
C TYR A 353 -5.86 -9.38 1.00
N ASN A 354 -6.62 -10.46 1.19
CA ASN A 354 -6.48 -11.65 0.38
C ASN A 354 -6.94 -11.37 -1.07
N PRO A 355 -6.53 -12.20 -2.06
CA PRO A 355 -6.82 -11.97 -3.47
C PRO A 355 -8.31 -11.84 -3.80
N PHE A 356 -9.20 -12.40 -2.98
CA PHE A 356 -10.66 -12.36 -3.16
C PHE A 356 -11.35 -11.16 -2.48
N GLY A 357 -10.60 -10.29 -1.79
CA GLY A 357 -11.16 -9.11 -1.12
C GLY A 357 -12.04 -9.43 0.10
N ARG A 358 -11.85 -10.61 0.70
CA ARG A 358 -12.65 -11.15 1.80
C ARG A 358 -11.91 -11.17 3.12
N PHE A 359 -10.74 -11.80 3.16
CA PHE A 359 -9.94 -11.87 4.38
C PHE A 359 -8.96 -10.70 4.44
N ILE A 360 -8.83 -10.13 5.63
CA ILE A 360 -8.00 -8.96 5.90
C ILE A 360 -7.07 -9.31 7.04
N ALA A 361 -5.77 -9.07 6.87
CA ALA A 361 -4.76 -9.15 7.92
C ALA A 361 -4.32 -7.73 8.32
N LEU A 362 -4.53 -7.36 9.58
CA LEU A 362 -3.96 -6.14 10.18
C LEU A 362 -2.67 -6.50 10.89
N CYS A 363 -1.56 -5.89 10.48
CA CYS A 363 -0.22 -6.27 10.89
C CYS A 363 0.50 -5.09 11.57
N GLY A 364 1.22 -5.38 12.66
CA GLY A 364 2.05 -4.43 13.39
C GLY A 364 3.53 -4.79 13.31
N PHE A 365 4.25 -4.31 12.30
CA PHE A 365 5.64 -4.71 12.02
C PHE A 365 6.69 -3.65 12.31
N GLY A 366 7.97 -4.04 12.22
CA GLY A 366 9.11 -3.17 12.50
C GLY A 366 9.27 -2.91 13.99
N ASN A 367 9.13 -1.65 14.42
CA ASN A 367 9.23 -1.27 15.83
C ASN A 367 7.98 -1.62 16.66
N LEU A 368 6.96 -2.17 16.00
CA LEU A 368 5.74 -2.60 16.64
C LEU A 368 5.87 -4.04 17.14
N PRO A 369 5.01 -4.45 18.09
CA PRO A 369 5.14 -5.73 18.76
C PRO A 369 5.00 -6.98 17.86
N GLY A 370 4.61 -6.88 16.59
CA GLY A 370 4.44 -8.03 15.69
C GLY A 370 3.02 -8.62 15.66
N ASP A 371 2.03 -7.95 16.26
CA ASP A 371 0.66 -8.50 16.30
C ASP A 371 0.02 -8.51 14.91
N VAL A 372 -0.56 -9.66 14.56
CA VAL A 372 -1.34 -9.85 13.34
C VAL A 372 -2.74 -10.33 13.69
N THR A 373 -3.77 -9.64 13.22
CA THR A 373 -5.17 -10.01 13.43
C THR A 373 -5.90 -10.20 12.11
N PHE A 374 -6.63 -11.31 11.99
CA PHE A 374 -7.40 -11.64 10.80
C PHE A 374 -8.88 -11.29 10.94
N TYR A 375 -9.47 -10.74 9.88
CA TYR A 375 -10.89 -10.40 9.78
C TYR A 375 -11.52 -11.01 8.53
N ASP A 376 -12.78 -11.44 8.66
CA ASP A 376 -13.64 -11.87 7.56
C ASP A 376 -14.61 -10.73 7.21
N ARG A 377 -14.49 -10.22 5.98
CA ARG A 377 -15.38 -9.22 5.43
C ARG A 377 -16.66 -9.89 4.94
N LYS A 378 -17.76 -9.58 5.60
CA LYS A 378 -19.10 -10.06 5.26
C LYS A 378 -19.75 -9.18 4.19
N ALA A 379 -20.69 -9.77 3.46
CA ALA A 379 -21.47 -9.10 2.42
C ALA A 379 -22.26 -7.89 2.95
N ASP A 380 -22.68 -7.92 4.23
CA ASP A 380 -23.40 -6.82 4.89
C ASP A 380 -22.51 -5.61 5.29
N GLY A 381 -21.24 -5.63 4.88
CA GLY A 381 -20.25 -4.61 5.18
C GLY A 381 -19.55 -4.77 6.53
N LYS A 382 -19.93 -5.75 7.36
CA LYS A 382 -19.27 -5.98 8.66
C LYS A 382 -17.97 -6.75 8.47
N CYS A 383 -16.98 -6.43 9.30
CA CYS A 383 -15.78 -7.24 9.45
C CYS A 383 -15.85 -8.00 10.78
N LYS A 384 -15.71 -9.33 10.75
CA LYS A 384 -15.68 -10.16 11.96
C LYS A 384 -14.27 -10.69 12.20
N LYS A 385 -13.74 -10.47 13.41
CA LYS A 385 -12.46 -11.05 13.81
C LYS A 385 -12.52 -12.58 13.73
N ILE A 386 -11.64 -13.19 12.95
CA ILE A 386 -11.54 -14.64 12.78
C ILE A 386 -10.80 -15.22 13.99
N GLY A 387 -11.22 -16.37 14.51
CA GLY A 387 -10.52 -17.03 15.63
C GLY A 387 -10.66 -16.34 17.00
N GLY A 388 -11.43 -15.25 17.13
CA GLY A 388 -11.49 -14.50 18.40
C GLY A 388 -10.12 -13.97 18.80
N ASP A 389 -9.80 -13.95 20.09
CA ASP A 389 -8.46 -13.52 20.54
C ASP A 389 -7.35 -14.53 20.18
N ALA A 390 -7.69 -15.81 20.08
CA ALA A 390 -6.79 -16.86 19.60
C ALA A 390 -6.40 -16.71 18.11
N GLY A 391 -7.17 -15.92 17.34
CA GLY A 391 -6.86 -15.59 15.95
C GLY A 391 -5.88 -14.43 15.80
N THR A 392 -5.53 -13.75 16.88
CA THR A 392 -4.40 -12.80 16.88
C THR A 392 -3.12 -13.57 17.14
N VAL A 393 -2.14 -13.43 16.24
CA VAL A 393 -0.85 -14.10 16.34
C VAL A 393 0.30 -13.09 16.44
N ARG A 394 1.36 -13.49 17.12
CA ARG A 394 2.56 -12.69 17.32
C ARG A 394 3.63 -13.09 16.31
N ILE A 395 3.82 -12.26 15.29
CA ILE A 395 4.82 -12.42 14.24
C ILE A 395 5.93 -11.38 14.45
N SER A 396 6.69 -11.53 15.54
CA SER A 396 7.78 -10.62 15.89
C SER A 396 8.79 -10.49 14.74
N ASN A 397 9.37 -9.31 14.55
CA ASN A 397 10.45 -9.03 13.60
C ASN A 397 10.09 -9.16 12.10
N ALA A 398 8.85 -9.55 11.75
CA ALA A 398 8.45 -9.56 10.35
C ALA A 398 8.51 -8.14 9.76
N VAL A 399 8.86 -8.08 8.48
CA VAL A 399 8.96 -6.82 7.71
C VAL A 399 8.01 -6.82 6.52
N SER A 400 7.55 -8.00 6.08
CA SER A 400 6.59 -8.15 4.99
C SER A 400 5.50 -9.17 5.32
N ALA A 401 4.35 -8.98 4.68
CA ALA A 401 3.24 -9.92 4.65
C ALA A 401 2.63 -9.95 3.24
N ALA A 402 2.37 -11.15 2.72
CA ALA A 402 1.71 -11.36 1.44
C ALA A 402 0.77 -12.56 1.50
N TRP A 403 -0.42 -12.45 0.92
CA TRP A 403 -1.33 -13.58 0.81
C TRP A 403 -0.91 -14.50 -0.33
N ALA A 404 -1.10 -15.79 -0.14
CA ALA A 404 -1.04 -16.76 -1.21
C ALA A 404 -2.19 -16.54 -2.20
N PRO A 405 -2.01 -16.92 -3.48
CA PRO A 405 -3.06 -16.81 -4.48
C PRO A 405 -4.33 -17.63 -4.16
N ASP A 406 -4.21 -18.69 -3.36
CA ASP A 406 -5.36 -19.45 -2.85
C ASP A 406 -6.23 -18.68 -1.84
N GLY A 407 -5.76 -17.51 -1.38
CA GLY A 407 -6.44 -16.67 -0.38
C GLY A 407 -6.66 -17.32 0.98
N ARG A 408 -5.98 -18.43 1.28
CA ARG A 408 -6.06 -19.20 2.53
C ARG A 408 -4.79 -19.13 3.35
N HIS A 409 -3.66 -18.96 2.70
CA HIS A 409 -2.37 -18.87 3.36
C HIS A 409 -1.81 -17.45 3.27
N ILE A 410 -1.03 -17.07 4.27
CA ILE A 410 -0.30 -15.81 4.32
C ILE A 410 1.13 -16.11 4.73
N ILE A 411 2.08 -15.51 4.01
CA ILE A 411 3.50 -15.58 4.31
C ILE A 411 3.91 -14.31 5.05
N PHE A 412 4.72 -14.50 6.08
CA PHE A 412 5.44 -13.44 6.78
C PHE A 412 6.92 -13.68 6.63
N ALA A 413 7.66 -12.66 6.21
CA ALA A 413 9.11 -12.76 6.08
C ALA A 413 9.82 -11.71 6.93
N THR A 414 10.95 -12.15 7.48
CA THR A 414 11.97 -11.28 8.08
C THR A 414 13.17 -11.27 7.14
N THR A 415 13.49 -10.12 6.56
CA THR A 415 14.51 -10.04 5.48
C THR A 415 15.64 -9.04 5.79
N THR A 416 16.83 -9.38 5.33
CA THR A 416 18.02 -8.50 5.26
C THR A 416 17.95 -7.65 3.98
N PRO A 417 18.45 -6.40 3.96
CA PRO A 417 19.21 -5.70 4.99
C PRO A 417 18.34 -5.04 6.08
N ARG A 418 17.01 -5.05 5.95
CA ARG A 418 16.12 -4.32 6.87
C ARG A 418 16.25 -4.81 8.30
N LEU A 419 16.27 -6.12 8.49
CA LEU A 419 16.66 -6.76 9.74
C LEU A 419 17.69 -7.85 9.43
N ARG A 420 18.88 -7.76 10.02
CA ARG A 420 19.99 -8.69 9.75
C ARG A 420 20.00 -9.93 10.65
N VAL A 421 19.03 -10.02 11.56
CA VAL A 421 18.86 -11.12 12.52
C VAL A 421 17.49 -11.76 12.30
N ASP A 422 17.34 -13.00 12.77
CA ASP A 422 16.07 -13.75 12.70
C ASP A 422 15.45 -13.84 11.30
N ASN A 423 16.28 -13.84 10.25
CA ASN A 423 15.82 -13.98 8.88
C ASN A 423 15.09 -15.32 8.73
N ARG A 424 13.81 -15.26 8.37
CA ARG A 424 12.95 -16.44 8.35
C ARG A 424 11.68 -16.21 7.55
N ILE A 425 11.10 -17.31 7.11
CA ILE A 425 9.78 -17.40 6.51
C ILE A 425 8.84 -18.08 7.49
N ARG A 426 7.63 -17.55 7.63
CA ARG A 426 6.55 -18.15 8.42
C ARG A 426 5.27 -18.14 7.60
N VAL A 427 4.64 -19.30 7.44
CA VAL A 427 3.36 -19.43 6.73
C VAL A 427 2.26 -19.76 7.72
N TYR A 428 1.18 -19.00 7.64
CA TYR A 428 0.00 -19.14 8.49
C TYR A 428 -1.25 -19.27 7.63
N THR A 429 -2.27 -19.90 8.20
CA THR A 429 -3.62 -19.87 7.63
C THR A 429 -4.31 -18.53 7.95
N TYR A 430 -5.37 -18.22 7.21
CA TYR A 430 -6.21 -17.04 7.42
C TYR A 430 -6.90 -16.95 8.80
N TYR A 431 -6.86 -18.03 9.60
CA TYR A 431 -7.38 -18.07 10.97
C TYR A 431 -6.27 -18.13 12.04
N GLY A 432 -5.01 -17.91 11.65
CA GLY A 432 -3.90 -17.76 12.59
C GLY A 432 -3.28 -19.08 13.07
N ALA A 433 -3.51 -20.20 12.39
CA ALA A 433 -2.74 -21.42 12.65
C ALA A 433 -1.44 -21.42 11.83
N GLN A 434 -0.30 -21.71 12.47
CA GLN A 434 0.98 -21.81 11.79
C GLN A 434 1.01 -23.11 10.97
N VAL A 435 1.33 -22.98 9.68
CA VAL A 435 1.52 -24.12 8.75
C VAL A 435 2.98 -24.55 8.73
N GLY A 436 3.91 -23.59 8.79
CA GLY A 436 5.33 -23.92 8.85
C GLY A 436 6.20 -22.68 9.06
N GLN A 437 7.48 -22.95 9.33
CA GLN A 437 8.53 -21.95 9.42
C GLN A 437 9.82 -22.51 8.84
N GLU A 438 10.62 -21.63 8.23
CA GLU A 438 11.96 -21.93 7.76
C GLU A 438 12.90 -20.76 8.10
N ASP A 439 14.03 -21.05 8.73
CA ASP A 439 15.01 -20.06 9.14
C ASP A 439 16.15 -19.98 8.11
N TYR A 440 16.62 -18.76 7.85
CA TYR A 440 17.67 -18.46 6.89
C TYR A 440 18.79 -17.69 7.56
N LYS A 441 20.02 -17.92 7.12
CA LYS A 441 21.15 -17.06 7.50
C LYS A 441 20.96 -15.64 6.98
N GLU A 442 20.62 -15.52 5.69
CA GLU A 442 20.33 -14.27 5.00
C GLU A 442 19.18 -14.49 4.02
N LEU A 443 18.06 -13.78 4.23
CA LEU A 443 16.89 -13.81 3.36
C LEU A 443 16.67 -12.41 2.79
N LEU A 444 16.77 -12.27 1.47
CA LEU A 444 16.63 -10.98 0.79
C LEU A 444 15.16 -10.65 0.51
N GLU A 445 14.42 -11.64 0.03
CA GLU A 445 13.01 -11.52 -0.34
C GLU A 445 12.32 -12.88 -0.21
N ALA A 446 11.03 -12.91 0.10
CA ALA A 446 10.22 -14.11 0.03
C ALA A 446 8.77 -13.74 -0.27
N GLY A 447 8.07 -14.64 -0.97
CA GLY A 447 6.68 -14.43 -1.37
C GLY A 447 6.08 -15.68 -2.00
N PHE A 448 4.83 -15.55 -2.44
CA PHE A 448 4.21 -16.54 -3.31
C PHE A 448 4.35 -16.09 -4.77
N THR A 449 4.48 -17.06 -5.68
CA THR A 449 4.34 -16.77 -7.11
C THR A 449 2.90 -16.36 -7.41
N ASN A 450 2.71 -15.42 -8.32
CA ASN A 450 1.38 -15.07 -8.81
C ASN A 450 0.87 -16.14 -9.77
N VAL A 451 -0.45 -16.16 -9.96
CA VAL A 451 -1.13 -17.06 -10.89
C VAL A 451 -2.16 -16.27 -11.68
N ALA A 452 -2.69 -16.86 -12.75
CA ALA A 452 -3.76 -16.26 -13.51
C ALA A 452 -5.02 -16.05 -12.64
N PRO A 453 -5.74 -14.93 -12.79
CA PRO A 453 -7.04 -14.73 -12.15
C PRO A 453 -7.97 -15.93 -12.43
N GLY A 454 -8.67 -16.41 -11.40
CA GLY A 454 -9.57 -17.57 -11.51
C GLY A 454 -8.90 -18.93 -11.35
N THR A 455 -7.57 -19.01 -11.17
CA THR A 455 -6.88 -20.29 -10.89
C THR A 455 -7.37 -20.96 -9.60
N PHE A 456 -7.66 -20.16 -8.57
CA PHE A 456 -8.19 -20.64 -7.30
C PHE A 456 -9.61 -20.12 -7.06
N PRO A 457 -10.55 -20.97 -6.59
CA PRO A 457 -11.87 -20.52 -6.19
C PRO A 457 -11.86 -19.88 -4.79
N ASP A 458 -12.77 -18.93 -4.53
CA ASP A 458 -13.05 -18.49 -3.17
C ASP A 458 -13.85 -19.57 -2.43
N LEU A 459 -13.16 -20.35 -1.61
CA LEU A 459 -13.76 -21.45 -0.85
C LEU A 459 -14.57 -20.94 0.37
N PRO A 460 -15.50 -21.74 0.93
CA PRO A 460 -16.16 -21.43 2.19
C PRO A 460 -15.21 -21.57 3.40
N MET A 461 -15.49 -20.82 4.46
CA MET A 461 -14.64 -20.80 5.66
C MET A 461 -14.73 -22.14 6.40
N ASN A 462 -13.61 -22.63 6.95
CA ASN A 462 -13.58 -23.85 7.73
C ASN A 462 -13.94 -23.55 9.19
N HIS A 463 -15.24 -23.58 9.49
CA HIS A 463 -15.78 -23.23 10.79
C HIS A 463 -15.32 -24.16 11.92
N ASP A 464 -15.05 -25.44 11.61
CA ASP A 464 -14.60 -26.41 12.61
C ASP A 464 -13.19 -26.11 13.08
N GLU A 465 -12.24 -25.89 12.16
CA GLU A 465 -10.87 -25.51 12.48
C GLU A 465 -10.78 -24.16 13.20
N ILE A 466 -11.62 -23.19 12.82
CA ILE A 466 -11.70 -21.91 13.54
C ILE A 466 -12.21 -22.09 14.96
N SER A 467 -13.17 -23.00 15.16
CA SER A 467 -13.74 -23.29 16.49
C SER A 467 -12.74 -24.02 17.36
N LYS A 468 -11.99 -24.99 16.81
CA LYS A 468 -10.86 -25.63 17.49
C LYS A 468 -9.82 -24.59 17.91
N ARG A 469 -9.43 -23.69 17.01
CA ARG A 469 -8.46 -22.63 17.31
C ARG A 469 -8.90 -21.70 18.45
N LYS A 470 -10.19 -21.34 18.47
CA LYS A 470 -10.78 -20.58 19.58
C LYS A 470 -10.69 -21.33 20.90
N ALA A 471 -10.98 -22.63 20.89
CA ALA A 471 -10.90 -23.47 22.08
C ALA A 471 -9.44 -23.60 22.58
N GLU A 472 -8.47 -23.83 21.69
CA GLU A 472 -7.04 -23.90 22.02
C GLU A 472 -6.54 -22.63 22.71
N GLY A 473 -6.91 -21.47 22.19
CA GLY A 473 -6.54 -20.19 22.81
C GLY A 473 -7.24 -19.91 24.15
N ALA A 474 -8.41 -20.52 24.39
CA ALA A 474 -9.08 -20.46 25.69
C ALA A 474 -8.45 -21.42 26.72
N THR A 475 -7.97 -22.59 26.28
CA THR A 475 -7.33 -23.59 27.16
C THR A 475 -5.85 -23.30 27.44
N GLY A 476 -5.13 -22.63 26.52
CA GLY A 476 -3.75 -22.21 26.71
C GLY A 476 -3.54 -21.16 27.82
N GLY A 477 -4.62 -20.58 28.34
CA GLY A 477 -4.62 -19.72 29.52
C GLY A 477 -4.64 -20.46 30.87
N ALA A 478 -4.83 -21.79 30.88
CA ALA A 478 -5.03 -22.57 32.11
C ALA A 478 -4.11 -23.80 32.26
N GLY A 479 -3.15 -24.02 31.36
CA GLY A 479 -2.34 -25.25 31.31
C GLY A 479 -0.84 -25.01 31.16
N ALA A 480 -0.23 -24.27 32.09
CA ALA A 480 1.22 -24.23 32.26
C ALA A 480 1.57 -24.22 33.75
N THR A 481 1.22 -25.29 34.47
CA THR A 481 1.79 -25.58 35.79
C THR A 481 3.13 -26.28 35.59
N GLY A 482 4.20 -25.50 35.63
CA GLY A 482 5.58 -25.96 35.58
C GLY A 482 6.55 -24.83 35.92
N GLY A 483 6.56 -24.43 37.20
CA GLY A 483 7.64 -23.73 37.90
C GLY A 483 8.30 -22.51 37.22
N GLY A 484 7.90 -21.30 37.64
CA GLY A 484 8.64 -20.05 37.38
C GLY A 484 7.71 -18.85 37.27
N GLY A 485 7.96 -17.81 38.06
CA GLY A 485 7.03 -16.70 38.30
C GLY A 485 6.54 -15.94 37.06
N SER A 486 5.37 -15.31 37.21
CA SER A 486 4.67 -14.51 36.22
C SER A 486 5.64 -13.58 35.44
N PRO A 487 5.58 -13.53 34.10
CA PRO A 487 6.44 -12.64 33.34
C PRO A 487 6.07 -11.18 33.66
N ALA A 488 7.01 -10.46 34.27
CA ALA A 488 6.89 -9.02 34.46
C ALA A 488 6.79 -8.32 33.08
N PRO A 489 5.97 -7.25 32.95
CA PRO A 489 5.89 -6.49 31.72
C PRO A 489 7.29 -5.95 31.34
N TYR A 490 7.68 -6.19 30.08
CA TYR A 490 8.94 -5.73 29.50
C TYR A 490 9.12 -4.22 29.73
N ARG A 491 10.10 -3.86 30.56
CA ARG A 491 10.57 -2.48 30.74
C ARG A 491 11.79 -2.26 29.84
N PRO A 492 11.73 -1.34 28.86
CA PRO A 492 12.91 -0.99 28.08
C PRO A 492 14.00 -0.34 28.97
N PRO A 493 15.29 -0.47 28.63
CA PRO A 493 16.41 0.05 29.44
C PRO A 493 16.37 1.57 29.72
N SER A 494 15.61 2.35 28.94
CA SER A 494 15.42 3.79 29.12
C SER A 494 14.54 4.17 30.32
N ALA A 495 13.84 3.22 30.94
CA ALA A 495 12.96 3.47 32.09
C ALA A 495 13.66 3.45 33.46
N ARG A 496 15.01 3.39 33.51
CA ARG A 496 15.78 3.45 34.77
C ARG A 496 16.33 4.83 35.13
N ALA A 497 16.14 5.85 34.29
CA ALA A 497 16.43 7.21 34.69
C ALA A 497 15.22 7.79 35.45
N ALA A 498 15.39 8.05 36.74
CA ALA A 498 14.48 8.93 37.48
C ALA A 498 14.29 10.22 36.68
N ALA A 499 13.02 10.63 36.48
CA ALA A 499 12.70 11.87 35.79
C ALA A 499 13.51 13.04 36.40
N TYR A 500 14.29 13.72 35.56
CA TYR A 500 15.03 14.92 35.94
C TYR A 500 14.05 15.96 36.49
N ARG A 501 14.18 16.31 37.78
CA ARG A 501 13.47 17.43 38.39
C ARG A 501 14.34 18.68 38.27
N PRO A 502 13.90 19.72 37.55
CA PRO A 502 14.62 20.98 37.48
C PRO A 502 14.86 21.57 38.88
N PRO A 503 16.01 22.20 39.14
CA PRO A 503 16.40 22.66 40.48
C PRO A 503 15.39 23.58 41.20
N GLY A 504 14.55 24.31 40.45
CA GLY A 504 13.61 25.31 41.00
C GLY A 504 12.30 24.77 41.62
N MET A 505 12.07 23.46 41.65
CA MET A 505 10.83 22.88 42.21
C MET A 505 11.05 21.91 43.38
N ARG A 506 12.20 22.01 44.06
CA ARG A 506 12.46 21.24 45.27
C ARG A 506 11.99 22.05 46.49
N GLY A 507 10.71 21.94 46.88
CA GLY A 507 10.25 22.56 48.14
C GLY A 507 8.76 22.80 48.41
N ALA A 508 7.82 22.46 47.52
CA ALA A 508 6.40 22.67 47.80
C ALA A 508 5.68 21.35 48.20
N PRO A 509 5.18 21.20 49.44
CA PRO A 509 4.32 20.08 49.79
C PRO A 509 2.88 20.36 49.34
N GLY A 510 2.26 19.41 48.62
CA GLY A 510 0.80 19.36 48.49
C GLY A 510 0.16 19.64 47.11
N ALA A 511 0.77 19.20 46.00
CA ALA A 511 0.04 19.11 44.72
C ALA A 511 -0.01 17.65 44.24
N GLU A 512 -1.20 17.05 44.21
CA GLU A 512 -1.47 15.80 43.52
C GLU A 512 -1.04 15.94 42.05
N ALA A 513 -0.04 15.15 41.66
CA ALA A 513 0.38 15.07 40.27
C ALA A 513 -0.76 14.44 39.45
N PRO A 514 -1.20 15.06 38.33
CA PRO A 514 -2.12 14.39 37.43
C PRO A 514 -1.48 13.08 36.97
N ALA A 515 -2.25 11.99 36.99
CA ALA A 515 -1.77 10.65 36.64
C ALA A 515 -1.02 10.70 35.30
N PRO A 516 0.20 10.12 35.21
CA PRO A 516 0.96 10.14 33.98
C PRO A 516 0.15 9.44 32.89
N ALA A 517 -0.03 10.09 31.74
CA ALA A 517 -0.65 9.47 30.58
C ALA A 517 0.09 8.17 30.26
N ARG A 518 -0.57 7.03 30.48
CA ARG A 518 -0.04 5.71 30.17
C ARG A 518 -0.03 5.57 28.64
N PHE A 519 1.09 5.94 28.00
CA PHE A 519 1.31 5.58 26.60
C PHE A 519 1.44 4.07 26.52
N SER A 520 0.41 3.41 25.97
CA SER A 520 0.40 1.97 25.74
C SER A 520 0.35 1.73 24.24
N LEU A 521 1.26 0.90 23.74
CA LEU A 521 1.18 0.36 22.38
C LEU A 521 0.17 -0.78 22.26
N ALA A 522 -0.43 -1.23 23.37
CA ALA A 522 -1.47 -2.24 23.34
C ALA A 522 -2.73 -1.70 22.64
N ARG A 523 -3.59 -2.63 22.22
CA ARG A 523 -4.93 -2.30 21.72
C ARG A 523 -5.63 -1.38 22.72
N ASP A 524 -6.27 -0.32 22.22
CA ASP A 524 -7.10 0.52 23.07
C ASP A 524 -8.44 -0.20 23.28
N ASP A 525 -8.58 -0.85 24.43
CA ASP A 525 -9.80 -1.60 24.78
C ASP A 525 -11.04 -0.70 24.87
N SER A 526 -10.87 0.63 24.94
CA SER A 526 -11.97 1.59 24.91
C SER A 526 -12.43 1.93 23.47
N ASP A 527 -11.57 1.72 22.46
CA ASP A 527 -11.85 1.95 21.04
C ASP A 527 -11.93 0.61 20.28
N LYS A 528 -12.97 -0.18 20.56
CA LYS A 528 -13.18 -1.51 19.96
C LYS A 528 -13.62 -1.49 18.49
N GLY A 529 -13.88 -0.31 17.92
CA GLY A 529 -14.40 -0.17 16.56
C GLY A 529 -15.82 -0.74 16.39
N GLY A 530 -16.27 -0.84 15.15
CA GLY A 530 -17.58 -1.37 14.80
C GLY A 530 -18.08 -0.90 13.42
N LYS A 531 -19.27 -1.38 13.03
CA LYS A 531 -19.94 -0.89 11.83
C LYS A 531 -20.34 0.58 12.03
N LEU A 532 -19.98 1.41 11.07
CA LEU A 532 -20.40 2.81 11.03
C LEU A 532 -21.67 2.88 10.19
N ILE A 533 -22.79 3.24 10.81
CA ILE A 533 -24.06 3.42 10.08
C ILE A 533 -24.00 4.80 9.44
N GLY A 534 -24.07 4.82 8.11
CA GLY A 534 -24.10 6.04 7.35
C GLY A 534 -25.34 6.87 7.64
N GLY A 535 -25.16 8.06 8.19
CA GLY A 535 -26.22 9.07 8.36
C GLY A 535 -26.60 9.29 9.83
N GLY A 536 -25.84 10.14 10.51
CA GLY A 536 -26.15 10.60 11.86
C GLY A 536 -24.89 11.09 12.54
N ALA A 537 -24.74 12.41 12.66
CA ALA A 537 -23.66 13.02 13.41
C ALA A 537 -23.55 12.35 14.80
N ALA A 538 -22.38 11.76 15.09
CA ALA A 538 -22.12 11.19 16.40
C ALA A 538 -22.18 12.31 17.45
N ARG A 539 -23.27 12.36 18.22
CA ARG A 539 -23.35 13.18 19.43
C ARG A 539 -22.35 12.61 20.46
N PRO A 540 -21.51 13.43 21.11
CA PRO A 540 -20.69 12.95 22.21
C PRO A 540 -21.60 12.52 23.37
N GLY A 541 -21.40 11.30 23.86
CA GLY A 541 -22.17 10.73 24.97
C GLY A 541 -22.12 11.62 26.21
N GLN A 542 -23.30 11.89 26.77
CA GLN A 542 -23.45 12.47 28.10
C GLN A 542 -23.89 11.35 29.05
N GLY A 543 -23.04 11.06 30.03
CA GLY A 543 -23.34 10.16 31.14
C GLY A 543 -24.58 10.64 31.90
N GLY A 544 -25.38 9.68 32.36
CA GLY A 544 -26.62 9.93 33.06
C GLY A 544 -26.40 10.49 34.47
N THR A 545 -27.26 11.43 34.83
CA THR A 545 -27.77 11.66 36.19
C THR A 545 -29.18 12.24 36.03
N GLY A 546 -30.16 11.66 36.74
CA GLY A 546 -31.58 11.98 36.59
C GLY A 546 -32.06 13.26 37.28
N GLY A 547 -33.32 13.61 37.02
CA GLY A 547 -34.18 14.40 37.90
C GLY A 547 -34.77 15.71 37.33
N GLY A 548 -36.06 15.68 36.96
CA GLY A 548 -37.08 16.69 37.35
C GLY A 548 -37.31 17.97 36.51
N GLY A 549 -38.44 17.99 35.78
CA GLY A 549 -39.56 18.95 35.99
C GLY A 549 -39.57 20.37 35.36
N GLY A 550 -40.52 20.60 34.42
CA GLY A 550 -41.28 21.86 34.14
C GLY A 550 -40.52 23.07 33.55
N GLY A 551 -41.03 23.94 32.66
CA GLY A 551 -42.32 24.19 32.02
C GLY A 551 -42.39 25.68 31.60
N GLY A 552 -42.78 25.99 30.35
CA GLY A 552 -43.15 27.34 29.81
C GLY A 552 -41.99 28.35 29.59
N GLY A 553 -41.94 29.25 28.60
CA GLY A 553 -42.82 29.70 27.51
C GLY A 553 -42.45 31.15 27.14
N GLY A 554 -42.37 31.49 25.84
CA GLY A 554 -42.59 32.87 25.32
C GLY A 554 -41.40 33.75 24.90
N GLY A 555 -41.21 33.91 23.58
CA GLY A 555 -41.24 35.19 22.83
C GLY A 555 -40.05 36.18 22.86
N GLY A 556 -39.61 36.61 21.66
CA GLY A 556 -38.97 37.92 21.44
C GLY A 556 -37.78 37.95 20.47
N SER A 557 -37.96 38.61 19.33
CA SER A 557 -37.00 38.89 18.25
C SER A 557 -36.00 40.01 18.59
N ASP A 558 -34.78 39.93 18.05
CA ASP A 558 -34.18 40.94 17.14
C ASP A 558 -32.76 40.55 16.70
N GLY A 559 -32.43 40.90 15.46
CA GLY A 559 -31.28 40.37 14.72
C GLY A 559 -29.95 41.12 14.91
N ALA A 560 -28.86 40.41 14.61
CA ALA A 560 -27.63 40.97 14.06
C ALA A 560 -26.78 39.86 13.43
N VAL A 561 -26.23 40.17 12.25
CA VAL A 561 -25.42 39.33 11.37
C VAL A 561 -24.06 39.00 11.99
N GLY A 562 -23.63 37.74 11.94
CA GLY A 562 -22.28 37.34 12.30
C GLY A 562 -22.09 35.82 12.30
N GLY A 563 -21.49 35.28 11.23
CA GLY A 563 -21.25 33.84 11.08
C GLY A 563 -20.16 33.32 12.01
N PHE A 564 -20.38 32.12 12.58
CA PHE A 564 -19.30 31.26 13.04
C PHE A 564 -19.73 29.78 13.08
N VAL A 565 -18.73 28.95 12.80
CA VAL A 565 -18.72 27.49 12.65
C VAL A 565 -19.29 26.75 13.87
N GLU A 566 -20.41 26.04 13.70
CA GLU A 566 -20.94 25.08 14.69
C GLU A 566 -20.54 23.65 14.34
N GLY A 567 -19.87 22.96 15.28
CA GLY A 567 -19.47 21.55 15.14
C GLY A 567 -18.31 21.08 16.02
N MET A 568 -17.65 21.97 16.77
CA MET A 568 -16.52 21.56 17.63
C MET A 568 -16.96 20.85 18.92
N SER A 569 -16.34 19.70 19.21
CA SER A 569 -16.48 18.97 20.48
C SER A 569 -16.03 19.83 21.68
N LYS A 570 -16.53 19.53 22.89
CA LYS A 570 -16.17 20.27 24.13
C LYS A 570 -14.64 20.29 24.37
N SER A 571 -13.93 19.22 23.98
CA SER A 571 -12.47 19.16 24.04
C SER A 571 -11.78 20.07 23.01
N ALA A 572 -12.34 20.20 21.80
CA ALA A 572 -11.85 21.13 20.79
C ALA A 572 -12.04 22.58 21.21
N LYS A 573 -13.18 22.93 21.82
CA LYS A 573 -13.42 24.28 22.39
C LYS A 573 -12.43 24.61 23.52
N LYS A 574 -12.15 23.66 24.42
CA LYS A 574 -11.19 23.84 25.52
C LYS A 574 -9.75 24.01 25.01
N ASN A 575 -9.37 23.26 23.97
CA ASN A 575 -8.06 23.40 23.35
C ASN A 575 -7.93 24.69 22.52
N ALA A 576 -8.98 25.12 21.82
CA ALA A 576 -9.01 26.41 21.13
C ALA A 576 -8.89 27.59 22.11
N ALA A 577 -9.60 27.53 23.24
CA ALA A 577 -9.46 28.53 24.31
C ALA A 577 -8.07 28.54 24.94
N ARG A 578 -7.44 27.37 25.11
CA ARG A 578 -6.04 27.27 25.61
C ARG A 578 -5.04 27.83 24.60
N ARG A 579 -5.27 27.61 23.30
CA ARG A 579 -4.46 28.16 22.19
C ARG A 579 -4.60 29.68 22.08
N ALA A 580 -5.82 30.21 22.23
CA ALA A 580 -6.06 31.65 22.24
C ALA A 580 -5.38 32.35 23.44
N LYS A 581 -5.44 31.77 24.64
CA LYS A 581 -4.72 32.29 25.82
C LYS A 581 -3.20 32.24 25.67
N ALA A 582 -2.66 31.17 25.08
CA ALA A 582 -1.21 31.06 24.82
C ALA A 582 -0.74 32.08 23.77
N ALA A 583 -1.53 32.33 22.73
CA ALA A 583 -1.22 33.32 21.70
C ALA A 583 -1.32 34.76 22.21
N ALA A 584 -2.27 35.05 23.12
CA ALA A 584 -2.35 36.34 23.79
C ALA A 584 -1.14 36.59 24.69
N LYS A 585 -0.73 35.59 25.48
CA LYS A 585 0.44 35.68 26.37
C LYS A 585 1.76 35.85 25.60
N ALA A 586 1.92 35.17 24.47
CA ALA A 586 3.09 35.31 23.61
C ALA A 586 3.18 36.68 22.91
N LYS A 587 2.06 37.40 22.76
CA LYS A 587 2.05 38.77 22.23
C LYS A 587 2.42 39.82 23.29
N GLU A 588 2.09 39.59 24.57
CA GLU A 588 2.53 40.45 25.68
C GLU A 588 4.02 40.29 26.01
N GLU A 589 4.58 39.08 25.90
CA GLU A 589 6.01 38.83 26.16
C GLU A 589 6.93 39.26 25.01
N GLY A 590 6.38 39.65 23.86
CA GLY A 590 7.13 40.10 22.67
C GLY A 590 7.15 41.61 22.44
N SER A 591 6.58 42.41 23.35
CA SER A 591 6.57 43.89 23.27
C SER A 591 7.20 44.56 24.49
N GLY A 592 8.15 43.89 25.15
CA GLY A 592 8.97 44.42 26.25
C GLY A 592 10.40 44.68 25.82
#